data_AF-A0A366RY72-F1
#
_entry.id   AF-A0A366RY72-F1
#
_cell.length_a   1.000
_cell.length_b   1.000
_cell.length_c   1.000
_cell.angle_alpha   90.00
_cell.angle_beta   90.00
_cell.angle_gamma   90.00
#
_symmetry.space_group_name_H-M   'P 1'
#
loop_
_entity.id
_entity.type
_entity.pdbx_description
1 polymer ?
#
loop_
_entity_poly.entity_id
_entity_poly.type
_entity_poly.pdbx_seq_one_letter_code
_entity_poly.pdbx_strand_id
1 'polypeptide(L)'
;MGGGPLTPSAKVVSNEPLTLRRATIDDLDDITWIVTNSLPDDPGTDYRFPYRDKHPEDFWEWTKEEYAEYFERPDKFYVMIVTAPVEDNGELFQQPVAVGVWDLIVTSDFAPSEDKFLSGPYTPIPIFDAAVQEL
;
A
#
# COMPACT_ATOMS: atom_id res chain seq x y z
N MET A 1 1.84 -10.89 -16.54
CA MET A 1 1.17 -9.73 -17.17
C MET A 1 -0.18 -9.58 -16.51
N GLY A 2 -0.42 -8.55 -15.68
CA GLY A 2 -1.64 -8.41 -14.89
C GLY A 2 -2.86 -8.16 -15.79
N GLY A 3 -3.92 -8.98 -15.67
CA GLY A 3 -5.13 -8.92 -16.50
C GLY A 3 -6.09 -7.77 -16.19
N GLY A 4 -5.63 -6.76 -15.46
CA GLY A 4 -6.42 -5.58 -15.15
C GLY A 4 -6.61 -4.65 -16.36
N PRO A 5 -7.55 -3.70 -16.27
CA PRO A 5 -7.62 -2.60 -17.23
C PRO A 5 -6.27 -1.90 -17.36
N LEU A 6 -5.95 -1.39 -18.56
CA LEU A 6 -4.81 -0.49 -18.77
C LEU A 6 -5.00 0.73 -17.85
N THR A 7 -4.06 1.02 -16.95
CA THR A 7 -4.08 2.27 -16.20
C THR A 7 -3.92 3.47 -17.12
N PRO A 8 -4.34 4.67 -16.68
CA PRO A 8 -4.12 5.89 -17.42
C PRO A 8 -2.64 6.03 -17.75
N SER A 9 -2.35 6.41 -18.99
CA SER A 9 -1.02 6.51 -19.59
C SER A 9 -0.25 7.74 -19.08
N ALA A 10 -0.32 7.98 -17.78
CA ALA A 10 -0.17 9.29 -17.24
C ALA A 10 1.23 9.42 -16.65
N LYS A 11 2.02 10.29 -17.28
CA LYS A 11 3.41 10.55 -16.90
C LYS A 11 3.40 11.14 -15.49
N VAL A 12 4.39 10.82 -14.65
CA VAL A 12 4.64 11.62 -13.45
C VAL A 12 5.10 13.00 -13.93
N VAL A 13 4.26 14.03 -13.73
CA VAL A 13 4.45 15.31 -14.43
C VAL A 13 5.17 16.36 -13.57
N SER A 14 5.30 16.15 -12.25
CA SER A 14 5.83 17.20 -11.38
C SER A 14 6.87 16.73 -10.36
N ASN A 15 7.71 17.66 -9.93
CA ASN A 15 8.62 17.53 -8.78
C ASN A 15 7.88 17.73 -7.44
N GLU A 16 6.54 17.64 -7.44
CA GLU A 16 5.77 17.79 -6.20
C GLU A 16 5.94 16.56 -5.30
N PRO A 17 5.82 16.75 -3.97
CA PRO A 17 6.00 15.67 -3.03
C PRO A 17 4.90 14.60 -3.19
N LEU A 18 5.30 13.34 -3.02
CA LEU A 18 4.37 12.23 -2.88
C LEU A 18 3.57 12.38 -1.58
N THR A 19 2.30 12.01 -1.61
CA THR A 19 1.42 12.10 -0.44
C THR A 19 1.10 10.70 0.10
N LEU A 20 1.38 10.46 1.38
CA LEU A 20 0.96 9.25 2.07
C LEU A 20 -0.39 9.49 2.75
N ARG A 21 -1.40 8.66 2.47
CA ARG A 21 -2.72 8.74 3.10
C ARG A 21 -3.34 7.37 3.31
N ARG A 22 -4.38 7.31 4.14
CA ARG A 22 -5.26 6.14 4.24
C ARG A 22 -6.01 5.97 2.92
N ALA A 23 -6.09 4.73 2.44
CA ALA A 23 -6.90 4.39 1.29
C ALA A 23 -8.39 4.42 1.62
N THR A 24 -9.19 4.69 0.60
CA THR A 24 -10.65 4.59 0.61
C THR A 24 -11.08 3.51 -0.38
N ILE A 25 -12.35 3.11 -0.33
CA ILE A 25 -12.87 2.10 -1.26
C ILE A 25 -12.81 2.56 -2.73
N ASP A 26 -12.82 3.88 -2.96
CA ASP A 26 -12.70 4.45 -4.31
C ASP A 26 -11.30 4.20 -4.92
N ASP A 27 -10.29 3.89 -4.09
CA ASP A 27 -8.93 3.56 -4.53
C ASP A 27 -8.77 2.07 -4.94
N LEU A 28 -9.82 1.24 -4.79
CA LEU A 28 -9.72 -0.22 -4.92
C LEU A 28 -9.21 -0.69 -6.29
N ASP A 29 -9.67 -0.06 -7.37
CA ASP A 29 -9.24 -0.44 -8.72
C ASP A 29 -7.76 -0.12 -8.96
N ASP A 30 -7.32 1.06 -8.53
CA ASP A 30 -5.90 1.45 -8.62
C ASP A 30 -5.02 0.54 -7.76
N ILE A 31 -5.46 0.20 -6.55
CA ILE A 31 -4.76 -0.74 -5.66
C ILE A 31 -4.64 -2.11 -6.30
N THR A 32 -5.74 -2.65 -6.83
CA THR A 32 -5.76 -3.95 -7.51
C THR A 32 -4.79 -3.95 -8.69
N TRP A 33 -4.74 -2.85 -9.44
CA TRP A 33 -3.80 -2.68 -10.53
C TRP A 33 -2.35 -2.66 -10.06
N ILE A 34 -2.02 -1.91 -9.02
CA ILE A 34 -0.67 -1.86 -8.45
C ILE A 34 -0.23 -3.27 -8.02
N VAL A 35 -1.10 -4.00 -7.33
CA VAL A 35 -0.77 -5.33 -6.79
C VAL A 35 -0.55 -6.34 -7.91
N THR A 36 -1.48 -6.43 -8.85
CA THR A 36 -1.39 -7.38 -9.96
C THR A 36 -0.21 -7.12 -10.89
N ASN A 37 0.28 -5.87 -10.97
CA ASN A 37 1.42 -5.50 -11.80
C ASN A 37 2.77 -5.42 -11.04
N SER A 38 2.76 -5.44 -9.70
CA SER A 38 3.99 -5.42 -8.90
C SER A 38 4.58 -6.82 -8.65
N LEU A 39 3.82 -7.88 -8.96
CA LEU A 39 4.18 -9.27 -8.66
C LEU A 39 4.38 -10.17 -9.89
N PRO A 40 4.93 -9.71 -11.04
CA PRO A 40 5.08 -10.56 -12.21
C PRO A 40 6.06 -11.72 -11.97
N ASP A 41 7.10 -11.51 -11.16
CA ASP A 41 8.17 -12.49 -10.93
C ASP A 41 8.14 -13.09 -9.51
N ASP A 42 7.06 -12.85 -8.75
CA ASP A 42 6.92 -13.42 -7.41
C ASP A 42 6.46 -14.89 -7.47
N PRO A 43 7.29 -15.85 -7.03
CA PRO A 43 6.92 -17.27 -7.03
C PRO A 43 5.76 -17.58 -6.09
N GLY A 44 5.52 -16.75 -5.06
CA GLY A 44 4.34 -16.88 -4.19
C GLY A 44 3.04 -16.64 -4.96
N THR A 45 3.08 -15.72 -5.93
CA THR A 45 1.94 -15.42 -6.79
C THR A 45 1.67 -16.56 -7.79
N ASP A 46 2.70 -17.21 -8.35
CA ASP A 46 2.53 -18.40 -9.19
C ASP A 46 1.97 -19.60 -8.41
N TYR A 47 2.29 -19.73 -7.12
CA TYR A 47 1.70 -20.75 -6.27
C TYR A 47 0.20 -20.52 -6.05
N ARG A 48 -0.20 -19.28 -5.76
CA ARG A 48 -1.61 -18.91 -5.51
C ARG A 48 -2.44 -18.92 -6.80
N PHE A 49 -1.86 -18.48 -7.92
CA PHE A 49 -2.51 -18.34 -9.21
C PHE A 49 -1.73 -19.09 -10.31
N PRO A 50 -1.71 -20.44 -10.29
CA PRO A 50 -0.87 -21.26 -11.16
C PRO A 50 -1.22 -21.17 -12.66
N TYR A 51 -2.38 -20.60 -12.99
CA TYR A 51 -2.84 -20.42 -14.36
C TYR A 51 -3.02 -18.95 -14.75
N ARG A 52 -2.45 -17.98 -14.01
CA ARG A 52 -2.60 -16.54 -14.29
C ARG A 52 -2.16 -16.12 -15.70
N ASP A 53 -1.25 -16.86 -16.33
CA ASP A 53 -0.84 -16.60 -17.72
C ASP A 53 -1.92 -17.01 -18.74
N LYS A 54 -2.80 -17.94 -18.37
CA LYS A 54 -3.92 -18.41 -19.21
C LYS A 54 -5.23 -17.70 -18.88
N HIS A 55 -5.39 -17.32 -17.61
CA HIS A 55 -6.56 -16.66 -17.04
C HIS A 55 -6.14 -15.42 -16.24
N PRO A 56 -5.60 -14.40 -16.91
CA PRO A 56 -5.15 -13.18 -16.23
C PRO A 56 -6.32 -12.39 -15.60
N GLU A 57 -7.54 -12.58 -16.10
CA GLU A 57 -8.80 -12.06 -15.54
C GLU A 57 -9.07 -12.58 -14.13
N ASP A 58 -8.83 -13.87 -13.87
CA ASP A 58 -9.04 -14.48 -12.57
C ASP A 58 -8.11 -13.85 -11.52
N PHE A 59 -6.85 -13.60 -11.90
CA PHE A 59 -5.89 -12.97 -10.99
C PHE A 59 -6.35 -11.57 -10.58
N TRP A 60 -6.90 -10.80 -11.52
CA TRP A 60 -7.48 -9.49 -11.23
C TRP A 60 -8.72 -9.60 -10.33
N GLU A 61 -9.71 -10.41 -10.71
CA GLU A 61 -10.98 -10.56 -10.00
C GLU A 61 -10.76 -10.94 -8.53
N TRP A 62 -9.98 -11.99 -8.29
CA TRP A 62 -9.73 -12.48 -6.93
C TRP A 62 -8.84 -11.54 -6.10
N THR A 63 -7.91 -10.83 -6.74
CA THR A 63 -7.11 -9.81 -6.04
C THR A 63 -7.98 -8.62 -5.63
N LYS A 64 -8.93 -8.21 -6.50
CA LYS A 64 -9.88 -7.15 -6.19
C LYS A 64 -10.79 -7.53 -5.02
N GLU A 65 -11.29 -8.76 -5.01
CA GLU A 65 -12.12 -9.26 -3.92
C GLU A 65 -11.34 -9.33 -2.60
N GLU A 66 -10.12 -9.86 -2.61
CA GLU A 66 -9.26 -9.90 -1.41
C GLU A 66 -8.99 -8.50 -0.84
N TYR A 67 -8.68 -7.52 -1.69
CA TYR A 67 -8.44 -6.16 -1.22
C TYR A 67 -9.72 -5.44 -0.76
N ALA A 68 -10.88 -5.77 -1.34
CA ALA A 68 -12.16 -5.26 -0.87
C ALA A 68 -12.44 -5.70 0.59
N GLU A 69 -12.13 -6.95 0.95
CA GLU A 69 -12.31 -7.48 2.31
C GLU A 69 -11.52 -6.69 3.38
N TYR A 70 -10.36 -6.13 3.02
CA TYR A 70 -9.59 -5.29 3.94
C TYR A 70 -10.34 -4.01 4.35
N PHE A 71 -11.13 -3.43 3.42
CA PHE A 71 -11.94 -2.25 3.71
C PHE A 71 -13.19 -2.57 4.56
N GLU A 72 -13.66 -3.81 4.53
CA GLU A 72 -14.78 -4.28 5.37
C GLU A 72 -14.38 -4.52 6.83
N ARG A 73 -13.08 -4.62 7.11
CA ARG A 73 -12.52 -4.93 8.43
C ARG A 73 -11.54 -3.86 8.92
N PRO A 74 -11.98 -2.59 9.05
CA PRO A 74 -11.11 -1.48 9.42
C PRO A 74 -10.58 -1.57 10.86
N ASP A 75 -11.12 -2.47 11.68
CA ASP A 75 -10.65 -2.81 13.03
C ASP A 75 -9.43 -3.75 13.02
N LYS A 76 -9.17 -4.42 11.89
CA LYS A 76 -8.09 -5.41 11.75
C LYS A 76 -7.08 -5.07 10.68
N PHE A 77 -7.49 -4.38 9.62
CA PHE A 77 -6.57 -4.02 8.55
C PHE A 77 -6.47 -2.51 8.40
N TYR A 78 -5.24 -2.07 8.15
CA TYR A 78 -4.92 -0.70 7.83
C TYR A 78 -4.32 -0.65 6.43
N VAL A 79 -5.01 0.03 5.50
CA VAL A 79 -4.58 0.16 4.11
C VAL A 79 -4.10 1.60 3.89
N MET A 80 -2.82 1.75 3.57
CA MET A 80 -2.23 3.05 3.21
C MET A 80 -1.81 3.03 1.76
N ILE A 81 -1.90 4.19 1.12
CA ILE A 81 -1.41 4.41 -0.23
C ILE A 81 -0.54 5.65 -0.29
N VAL A 82 0.42 5.60 -1.20
CA VAL A 82 1.17 6.78 -1.64
C VAL A 82 0.56 7.24 -2.94
N THR A 83 0.24 8.54 -3.05
CA THR A 83 -0.22 9.15 -4.29
C THR A 83 0.85 10.04 -4.91
N ALA A 84 0.90 10.06 -6.23
CA ALA A 84 1.68 11.00 -7.02
C ALA A 84 0.74 11.94 -7.78
N PRO A 85 1.12 13.22 -7.95
CA PRO A 85 0.48 14.11 -8.89
C PRO A 85 0.79 13.69 -10.32
N VAL A 86 -0.27 13.49 -11.09
CA VAL A 86 -0.23 13.00 -12.45
C VAL A 86 -1.15 13.88 -13.29
N GLU A 87 -0.79 14.11 -14.57
CA GLU A 87 -1.62 14.88 -15.51
C GLU A 87 -2.27 13.91 -16.51
N ASP A 88 -3.59 14.02 -16.65
CA ASP A 88 -4.36 13.29 -17.65
C ASP A 88 -5.34 14.27 -18.29
N ASN A 89 -5.32 14.34 -19.62
CA ASN A 89 -6.13 15.27 -20.42
C ASN A 89 -6.07 16.75 -19.97
N GLY A 90 -4.95 17.19 -19.39
CA GLY A 90 -4.74 18.55 -18.90
C GLY A 90 -5.27 18.82 -17.49
N GLU A 91 -5.79 17.79 -16.80
CA GLU A 91 -6.20 17.86 -15.40
C GLU A 91 -5.17 17.16 -14.51
N LEU A 92 -4.85 17.78 -13.37
CA LEU A 92 -3.95 17.22 -12.37
C LEU A 92 -4.76 16.39 -11.37
N PHE A 93 -4.36 15.13 -11.17
CA PHE A 93 -4.98 14.21 -10.22
C PHE A 93 -3.93 13.54 -9.32
N GLN A 94 -4.36 13.10 -8.14
CA GLN A 94 -3.52 12.38 -7.18
C GLN A 94 -3.71 10.87 -7.35
N GLN A 95 -2.88 10.26 -8.21
CA GLN A 95 -2.98 8.85 -8.53
C GLN A 95 -2.29 7.99 -7.46
N PRO A 96 -2.92 6.92 -6.94
CA PRO A 96 -2.22 5.91 -6.16
C PRO A 96 -1.06 5.28 -6.97
N VAL A 97 0.12 5.20 -6.37
CA VAL A 97 1.33 4.64 -7.01
C VAL A 97 2.00 3.55 -6.16
N ALA A 98 1.64 3.44 -4.89
CA ALA A 98 2.05 2.36 -4.01
C ALA A 98 0.96 2.07 -2.99
N VAL A 99 0.91 0.83 -2.52
CA VAL A 99 0.00 0.37 -1.46
C VAL A 99 0.76 -0.41 -0.41
N GLY A 100 0.34 -0.28 0.84
CA GLY A 100 0.72 -1.15 1.93
C GLY A 100 -0.52 -1.57 2.72
N VAL A 101 -0.53 -2.82 3.17
CA VAL A 101 -1.58 -3.38 4.03
C VAL A 101 -0.92 -3.89 5.30
N TRP A 102 -1.43 -3.45 6.45
CA TRP A 102 -0.97 -3.88 7.77
C TRP A 102 -2.10 -4.60 8.50
N ASP A 103 -1.78 -5.74 9.11
CA ASP A 103 -2.65 -6.41 10.07
C ASP A 103 -2.42 -5.81 11.48
N LEU A 104 -3.45 -5.14 11.99
CA LEU A 104 -3.42 -4.43 13.27
C LEU A 104 -3.28 -5.36 14.47
N ILE A 105 -3.67 -6.64 14.33
CA ILE A 105 -3.55 -7.63 15.42
C ILE A 105 -2.09 -7.96 15.69
N VAL A 106 -1.24 -7.95 14.66
CA VAL A 106 0.21 -8.17 14.85
C VAL A 106 0.97 -6.87 15.12
N THR A 107 0.37 -5.70 14.86
CA THR A 107 0.95 -4.40 15.24
C THR A 107 0.49 -3.91 16.61
N SER A 108 -0.36 -4.64 17.35
CA SER A 108 -0.89 -4.18 18.64
C SER A 108 0.15 -4.09 19.75
N ASP A 109 1.30 -4.77 19.61
CA ASP A 109 2.47 -4.57 20.48
C ASP A 109 3.26 -3.28 20.11
N PHE A 110 2.90 -2.64 19.00
CA PHE A 110 3.52 -1.45 18.42
C PHE A 110 2.48 -0.39 18.04
N ALA A 111 1.38 -0.29 18.80
CA ALA A 111 0.56 0.90 18.73
C ALA A 111 1.45 2.08 19.16
N PRO A 112 1.63 3.14 18.35
CA PRO A 112 2.21 4.38 18.86
C PRO A 112 1.27 4.85 19.97
N SER A 113 1.63 4.56 21.21
CA SER A 113 0.78 4.87 22.36
C SER A 113 0.62 6.38 22.42
N GLU A 114 -0.59 6.88 22.18
CA GLU A 114 -0.95 8.18 22.73
C GLU A 114 -0.90 8.04 24.25
N ASP A 115 0.00 8.82 24.86
CA ASP A 115 0.12 9.02 26.30
C ASP A 115 0.35 7.77 27.17
N LYS A 116 1.63 7.38 27.30
CA LYS A 116 2.14 6.75 28.55
C LYS A 116 3.66 6.89 28.69
N PHE A 117 4.19 8.08 28.46
CA PHE A 117 5.38 8.49 29.20
C PHE A 117 4.95 8.74 30.64
N LEU A 118 5.70 8.20 31.60
CA LEU A 118 5.54 8.26 33.07
C LEU A 118 4.84 7.02 33.68
N SER A 119 5.67 6.17 34.30
CA SER A 119 5.40 5.24 35.42
C SER A 119 5.58 3.71 35.21
N GLY A 120 6.47 3.27 34.31
CA GLY A 120 6.97 1.88 34.27
C GLY A 120 8.49 1.80 34.43
N PRO A 121 9.06 0.73 35.02
CA PRO A 121 10.49 0.62 35.34
C PRO A 121 11.39 0.30 34.12
N TYR A 122 10.85 0.41 32.91
CA TYR A 122 11.61 0.17 31.69
C TYR A 122 12.27 1.47 31.24
N THR A 123 13.56 1.57 31.49
CA THR A 123 14.43 2.52 30.79
C THR A 123 14.34 2.23 29.28
N PRO A 124 13.90 3.19 28.45
CA PRO A 124 13.98 3.05 27.00
C PRO A 124 15.45 2.88 26.60
N ILE A 125 15.73 1.89 25.75
CA ILE A 125 17.00 1.84 25.02
C ILE A 125 16.94 2.99 24.01
N PRO A 126 17.89 3.96 24.02
CA PRO A 126 17.90 5.03 23.03
C PRO A 126 18.30 4.43 21.68
N ILE A 127 17.30 4.15 20.85
CA ILE A 127 17.49 4.04 19.40
C ILE A 127 17.14 5.44 18.88
N PHE A 128 18.09 6.07 18.19
CA PHE A 128 18.13 7.49 17.77
C PHE A 128 18.83 8.44 18.75
N ASP A 129 20.15 8.32 18.85
CA ASP A 129 21.03 9.49 19.01
C ASP A 129 22.46 9.31 18.45
N ALA A 130 22.69 8.30 17.58
CA ALA A 130 24.04 7.96 17.11
C ALA A 130 24.29 8.17 15.60
N ALA A 131 23.54 9.05 14.92
CA ALA A 131 23.80 9.33 13.50
C ALA A 131 23.60 10.79 13.08
N VAL A 132 23.73 11.75 14.01
CA VAL A 132 23.96 13.17 13.66
C VAL A 132 25.04 13.72 14.56
N GLN A 133 26.26 13.20 14.40
CA GLN A 133 27.51 13.89 14.72
C GLN A 133 28.68 13.01 14.25
N GLU A 134 28.97 13.04 12.95
CA GLU A 134 30.34 13.26 12.49
C GLU A 134 30.27 14.10 11.21
N LEU A 135 31.28 14.97 11.13
CA LEU A 135 31.48 16.12 10.24
C LEU A 135 31.71 15.71 8.78
#